data_AF-A0A6V7HTS7-F1
#
_entry.id   AF-A0A6V7HTS7-F1
#
_cell.length_a   1.000
_cell.length_b   1.000
_cell.length_c   1.000
_cell.angle_alpha   90.00
_cell.angle_beta   90.00
_cell.angle_gamma   90.00
#
_symmetry.space_group_name_H-M   'P 1'
#
loop_
_entity.id
_entity.type
_entity.pdbx_description
1 polymer ?
#
loop_
_entity_poly.entity_id
_entity_poly.type
_entity_poly.pdbx_seq_one_letter_code
_entity_poly.pdbx_strand_id
1 'polypeptide(L)' 'ITEFVLDNCRSTNIVGLTDEFVALESLSLINVGLTSLKGFPVLPNLKK' A
#
# COMPACT_ATOMS: atom_id res chain seq x y z
N ILE A 1 -13.61 1.48 -0.20
CA ILE A 1 -12.75 0.29 -0.28
C ILE A 1 -11.94 0.27 1.00
N THR A 2 -12.04 -0.79 1.80
CA THR A 2 -11.37 -0.89 3.11
C THR A 2 -10.18 -1.84 3.09
N GLU A 3 -10.02 -2.63 2.03
CA GLU A 3 -8.92 -3.58 1.88
C GLU A 3 -8.33 -3.51 0.47
N PHE A 4 -7.01 -3.57 0.37
CA PHE A 4 -6.26 -3.69 -0.87
C PHE A 4 -5.26 -4.83 -0.78
N VAL A 5 -5.22 -5.69 -1.79
CA VAL A 5 -4.26 -6.78 -1.91
C VAL A 5 -3.44 -6.56 -3.17
N LEU A 6 -2.14 -6.34 -3.01
CA LEU A 6 -1.21 -6.04 -4.10
C LEU A 6 -0.08 -7.07 -4.20
N ASP A 7 -0.37 -8.31 -3.80
CA ASP A 7 0.62 -9.37 -3.73
C ASP A 7 1.18 -9.75 -5.11
N ASN A 8 2.45 -10.16 -5.13
CA ASN A 8 3.21 -10.56 -6.33
C ASN A 8 3.36 -9.47 -7.40
N CYS A 9 3.04 -8.21 -7.07
CA CYS A 9 3.26 -7.08 -7.95
C CYS A 9 4.73 -6.66 -7.93
N ARG A 10 5.50 -6.92 -8.99
CA ARG A 10 6.90 -6.48 -9.07
C ARG A 10 6.98 -5.01 -9.39
N SER A 11 6.98 -4.16 -8.36
CA SER A 11 7.20 -2.73 -8.49
C SER A 11 8.26 -2.27 -7.50
N THR A 12 9.22 -1.49 -7.99
CA THR A 12 10.28 -0.92 -7.14
C THR A 12 9.78 0.28 -6.32
N ASN A 13 8.65 0.87 -6.74
CA ASN A 13 8.02 2.02 -6.10
C ASN A 13 6.53 1.77 -5.86
N ILE A 14 5.97 2.46 -4.88
CA ILE A 14 4.54 2.47 -4.63
C ILE A 14 3.89 3.37 -5.67
N VAL A 15 3.05 2.79 -6.54
CA VAL A 15 2.31 3.52 -7.58
C VAL A 15 0.82 3.23 -7.40
N GLY A 16 0.00 4.28 -7.40
CA GLY A 16 -1.45 4.15 -7.28
C GLY A 16 -1.99 4.01 -5.85
N LEU A 17 -1.12 3.89 -4.84
CA LEU A 17 -1.50 4.11 -3.44
C LEU A 17 -1.24 5.57 -3.10
N THR A 18 -2.31 6.32 -2.86
CA THR A 18 -2.28 7.74 -2.50
C THR A 18 -2.87 7.94 -1.10
N ASP A 19 -2.79 9.15 -0.58
CA ASP A 19 -3.42 9.59 0.67
C ASP A 19 -4.95 9.75 0.55
N GLU A 20 -5.52 9.60 -0.65
CA GLU A 20 -6.97 9.58 -0.88
C GLU A 20 -7.66 8.33 -0.31
N PHE A 21 -6.90 7.25 -0.08
CA PHE A 21 -7.39 5.99 0.49
C PHE A 21 -7.56 6.09 2.01
N VAL A 22 -8.17 7.17 2.49
CA VAL A 22 -8.37 7.44 3.93
C VAL A 22 -9.18 6.37 4.64
N ALA A 23 -10.06 5.66 3.94
CA ALA A 23 -10.89 4.59 4.49
C ALA A 23 -10.23 3.20 4.44
N LEU A 24 -8.98 3.11 3.97
CA LEU A 24 -8.26 1.84 3.88
C LEU A 24 -7.88 1.35 5.26
N GLU A 25 -8.25 0.12 5.58
CA GLU A 25 -7.99 -0.54 6.85
C GLU A 25 -7.02 -1.72 6.73
N SER A 26 -6.98 -2.40 5.58
CA SER A 26 -6.09 -3.55 5.32
C SER A 26 -5.32 -3.34 4.01
N LEU A 27 -4.01 -3.63 4.03
CA LEU A 27 -3.13 -3.56 2.86
C LEU A 27 -2.15 -4.73 2.87
N SER A 28 -2.23 -5.58 1.85
CA SER A 28 -1.27 -6.66 1.62
C SER A 28 -0.27 -6.32 0.52
N LEU A 29 1.02 -6.49 0.82
CA LEU A 29 2.17 -6.19 -0.05
C LEU A 29 3.17 -7.35 -0.03
N ILE A 30 2.72 -8.57 -0.27
CA ILE A 30 3.58 -9.76 -0.24
C ILE A 30 4.30 -9.94 -1.58
N ASN A 31 5.61 -10.23 -1.55
CA ASN A 31 6.40 -10.53 -2.75
C ASN A 31 6.38 -9.41 -3.82
N VAL A 32 6.30 -8.15 -3.37
CA VAL A 32 6.17 -7.00 -4.28
C VAL A 32 7.50 -6.41 -4.77
N GLY A 33 8.63 -6.88 -4.26
CA GLY A 33 9.95 -6.38 -4.67
C GLY A 33 10.24 -4.92 -4.25
N LEU A 34 9.45 -4.35 -3.33
CA LEU A 34 9.72 -3.04 -2.74
C LEU A 34 11.03 -3.07 -1.95
N THR A 35 11.98 -2.24 -2.36
CA THR A 35 13.26 -2.06 -1.65
C THR A 35 13.21 -0.88 -0.67
N SER A 36 12.16 -0.05 -0.74
CA SER A 36 11.97 1.12 0.10
C SER A 36 10.49 1.45 0.25
N LEU A 37 10.13 2.05 1.40
CA LEU A 37 8.81 2.64 1.66
C LEU A 37 8.80 4.17 1.41
N LYS A 38 9.84 4.71 0.76
CA LYS A 38 9.88 6.12 0.41
C LYS A 38 8.72 6.44 -0.54
N GLY A 39 7.91 7.44 -0.17
CA GLY A 39 6.69 7.79 -0.90
C GLY A 39 5.46 6.97 -0.51
N PHE A 40 5.53 6.17 0.57
CA PHE A 40 4.34 5.54 1.13
C PHE A 40 3.39 6.62 1.68
N PRO A 41 2.12 6.65 1.24
CA PRO A 41 1.17 7.67 1.65
C PRO A 41 0.75 7.52 3.11
N VAL A 42 0.25 8.60 3.69
CA VAL A 42 -0.31 8.56 5.04
C VAL A 42 -1.72 7.97 4.97
N LEU A 43 -1.90 6.80 5.58
CA LEU A 43 -3.17 6.08 5.61
C LEU A 43 -3.69 6.03 7.06
N PRO A 44 -4.53 7.00 7.49
CA PRO A 44 -4.87 7.19 8.90
C PRO A 44 -5.66 6.03 9.52
N ASN A 45 -6.44 5.30 8.72
CA ASN A 45 -7.26 4.18 9.18
C ASN A 45 -6.61 2.81 8.93
N LEU A 46 -5.39 2.76 8.39
CA LEU A 46 -4.70 1.50 8.12
C LEU A 46 -4.39 0.81 9.44
N LYS A 47 -4.93 -0.40 9.61
CA LYS A 47 -4.73 -1.22 10.79
C LYS A 47 -3.44 -2.03 10.63
N LYS A 48 -2.89 -2.41 11.78
CA LYS A 48 -1.61 -3.12 11.90
C LYS A 48 -1.74 -4.59 11.55
#